data_AF-A0A836U4H2-F1
#
_entry.id   AF-A0A836U4H2-F1
#
_cell.length_a   1.000
_cell.length_b   1.000
_cell.length_c   1.000
_cell.angle_alpha   90.00
_cell.angle_beta   90.00
_cell.angle_gamma   90.00
#
_symmetry.space_group_name_H-M   'P 1'
#
loop_
_entity.id
_entity.type
_entity.pdbx_description
1 polymer ?
#
loop_
_entity_poly.entity_id
_entity_poly.type
_entity_poly.pdbx_seq_one_letter_code
_entity_poly.pdbx_strand_id
1 'polypeptide(L)' 'MPNVVFLDISMPQMDGTETLRLIQEINADIQVIVVSGYASEELARDLLKQGPLIFFRNRST' A
#
# COMPACT_ATOMS: atom_id res chain seq x y z
N MET A 1 13.12 -12.61 7.10
CA MET A 1 12.39 -11.42 6.63
C MET A 1 11.04 -11.85 6.09
N PRO A 2 9.98 -11.03 6.19
CA PRO A 2 8.67 -11.36 5.64
C PRO A 2 8.74 -11.43 4.10
N ASN A 3 7.88 -12.26 3.50
CA ASN A 3 7.72 -12.33 2.04
C ASN A 3 6.58 -11.44 1.53
N VAL A 4 5.61 -11.13 2.41
CA VAL A 4 4.41 -10.35 2.08
C VAL A 4 4.11 -9.41 3.23
N VAL A 5 3.71 -8.18 2.92
CA VAL A 5 3.25 -7.17 3.89
C VAL A 5 1.87 -6.68 3.49
N PHE A 6 0.93 -6.69 4.43
CA PHE A 6 -0.34 -5.98 4.29
C PHE A 6 -0.17 -4.58 4.87
N LEU A 7 -0.42 -3.56 4.05
CA LEU A 7 -0.25 -2.16 4.41
C LEU A 7 -1.59 -1.44 4.35
N ASP A 8 -2.03 -0.87 5.47
CA ASP A 8 -3.15 0.08 5.45
C ASP A 8 -2.63 1.45 5.00
N ILE A 9 -3.20 1.98 3.91
CA ILE A 9 -2.81 3.31 3.42
C ILE A 9 -3.52 4.45 4.18
N SER A 10 -4.59 4.12 4.90
CA SER A 10 -5.45 5.07 5.59
C SER A 10 -5.16 5.12 7.09
N MET A 11 -3.88 5.00 7.46
CA MET A 11 -3.44 5.11 8.85
C MET A 11 -3.43 6.57 9.30
N PRO A 12 -4.01 6.91 10.47
CA PRO A 12 -3.73 8.19 11.09
C PRO A 12 -2.24 8.26 11.46
N GLN A 13 -1.64 9.45 11.32
CA GLN A 13 -0.26 9.80 11.73
C GLN A 13 0.89 9.37 10.80
N MET A 14 0.68 8.42 9.89
CA MET A 14 1.74 7.94 8.98
C MET A 14 1.27 7.96 7.53
N ASP A 15 2.11 8.48 6.64
CA ASP A 15 1.85 8.44 5.20
C ASP A 15 2.09 7.01 4.68
N GLY A 16 1.02 6.35 4.25
CA GLY A 16 1.10 4.99 3.70
C GLY A 16 1.97 4.91 2.44
N THR A 17 2.10 5.99 1.67
CA THR A 17 2.96 6.04 0.48
C THR A 17 4.44 6.03 0.88
N GLU A 18 4.81 6.81 1.89
CA GLU A 18 6.18 6.81 2.42
C GLU A 18 6.51 5.47 3.07
N THR A 19 5.54 4.85 3.74
CA THR A 19 5.71 3.51 4.32
C THR A 19 6.00 2.46 3.25
N LEU A 20 5.27 2.50 2.13
CA LEU A 20 5.51 1.62 0.98
C LEU A 20 6.93 1.81 0.43
N ARG A 21 7.35 3.06 0.26
CA ARG A 21 8.70 3.43 -0.22
C ARG A 21 9.79 2.87 0.69
N LEU A 22 9.65 3.04 2.01
CA LEU A 22 10.61 2.51 2.99
C LEU A 22 10.68 0.98 2.99
N ILE A 23 9.55 0.28 2.83
CA ILE A 23 9.53 -1.18 2.72
C ILE A 23 10.32 -1.65 1.49
N GLN A 24 10.12 -0.98 0.35
CA GLN A 24 10.83 -1.30 -0.89
C GLN A 24 12.33 -0.98 -0.81
N GLU A 25 12.72 0.10 -0.11
CA GLU A 25 14.13 0.42 0.15
C GLU A 25 14.81 -0.63 1.05
N ILE A 26 14.07 -1.20 2.00
CA ILE A 26 14.58 -2.28 2.86
C ILE A 26 14.76 -3.57 2.05
N ASN A 27 13.76 -3.94 1.25
CA ASN A 27 13.82 -5.10 0.37
C ASN A 27 12.75 -5.03 -0.72
N ALA A 28 13.18 -4.85 -1.97
CA ALA A 28 12.31 -4.78 -3.14
C ALA A 28 11.60 -6.09 -3.50
N ASP A 29 12.06 -7.24 -2.97
CA ASP A 29 11.42 -8.55 -3.18
C ASP A 29 10.18 -8.76 -2.29
N ILE A 30 9.93 -7.87 -1.33
CA ILE A 30 8.74 -7.96 -0.47
C ILE A 30 7.51 -7.56 -1.28
N GLN A 31 6.55 -8.48 -1.39
CA GLN A 31 5.27 -8.18 -2.00
C GLN A 31 4.40 -7.36 -1.04
N VAL A 32 4.03 -6.14 -1.42
CA VAL A 32 3.16 -5.28 -0.60
C VAL A 32 1.73 -5.31 -1.15
N ILE A 33 0.80 -5.62 -0.26
CA ILE A 33 -0.64 -5.61 -0.51
C ILE A 33 -1.24 -4.44 0.26
N VAL A 34 -1.62 -3.39 -0.46
CA VAL A 34 -2.29 -2.23 0.11
C VAL A 34 -3.75 -2.57 0.36
N VAL A 35 -4.22 -2.40 1.59
CA VAL A 35 -5.63 -2.60 1.98
C VAL A 35 -6.20 -1.26 2.42
N SER A 36 -7.33 -0.85 1.88
CA SER A 36 -7.98 0.39 2.33
C SER A 36 -9.49 0.33 2.24
N GLY A 37 -10.16 0.82 3.30
CA GLY A 37 -11.61 0.99 3.33
C GLY A 37 -12.10 2.28 2.66
N TYR A 38 -11.27 3.33 2.61
CA TYR A 38 -11.68 4.69 2.20
C TYR A 38 -10.82 5.32 1.10
N ALA A 39 -9.85 4.61 0.54
CA ALA A 39 -8.98 5.17 -0.48
C ALA A 39 -9.75 5.56 -1.75
N SER A 40 -9.52 6.80 -2.21
CA SER A 40 -10.03 7.31 -3.49
C SER A 40 -9.45 6.52 -4.67
N GLU A 41 -10.09 6.61 -5.84
CA GLU A 41 -9.52 5.98 -7.05
C GLU A 41 -8.23 6.65 -7.51
N GLU A 42 -8.08 7.94 -7.24
CA GLU A 42 -6.86 8.71 -7.53
C GLU A 42 -5.69 8.17 -6.72
N LEU A 43 -5.87 8.01 -5.40
CA LEU A 43 -4.85 7.43 -4.53
C LEU A 43 -4.45 6.02 -4.96
N ALA A 44 -5.43 5.17 -5.31
CA ALA A 44 -5.15 3.82 -5.80
C ALA A 44 -4.32 3.84 -7.09
N ARG A 45 -4.63 4.75 -8.03
CA ARG A 45 -3.88 4.92 -9.27
C ARG A 45 -2.47 5.41 -9.03
N ASP A 46 -2.29 6.38 -8.14
CA ASP A 46 -0.97 6.93 -7.84
C ASP A 46 -0.08 5.92 -7.13
N LEU A 47 -0.65 5.11 -6.23
CA LEU A 47 0.05 3.99 -5.64
C LEU A 47 0.52 3.02 -6.71
N LEU A 48 -0.37 2.54 -7.58
CA LEU A 48 -0.04 1.56 -8.63
C LEU A 48 1.06 2.03 -9.59
N LYS A 49 1.30 3.35 -9.72
CA LYS A 49 2.43 3.88 -10.50
C LYS A 49 3.79 3.68 -9.83
N GLN A 50 3.83 3.48 -8.51
CA GLN A 50 5.08 3.37 -7.75
C GLN A 50 5.72 1.98 -7.86
N GLY A 51 5.04 1.00 -8.47
CA GLY A 51 5.62 -0.31 -8.75
C GLY A 51 4.60 -1.45 -8.67
N PRO A 52 5.06 -2.71 -8.67
CA PRO A 52 4.20 -3.87 -8.57
C PRO A 52 3.62 -3.99 -7.15
N LEU A 53 2.42 -3.45 -6.97
CA LEU A 53 1.62 -3.57 -5.75
C LEU A 53 0.22 -4.07 -6.07
N ILE A 54 -0.37 -4.73 -5.08
CA ILE A 54 -1.76 -5.17 -5.15
C ILE A 54 -2.58 -4.27 -4.24
N PHE A 55 -3.60 -3.64 -4.80
CA PHE A 55 -4.50 -2.77 -4.05
C PHE A 55 -5.86 -3.45 -3.84
N PHE A 56 -6.23 -3.64 -2.58
CA PHE A 56 -7.53 -4.15 -2.15
C PHE A 56 -8.36 -3.04 -1.52
N ARG A 57 -9.52 -2.75 -2.14
CA ARG A 57 -10.53 -1.87 -1.57
C ARG A 57 -11.57 -2.69 -0.81
N ASN A 58 -11.73 -2.43 0.48
CA ASN A 58 -12.83 -3.00 1.25
C ASN A 58 -14.10 -2.15 1.02
N ARG A 59 -14.97 -2.58 0.08
CA ARG A 59 -16.31 -1.99 -0.08
C ARG A 59 -17.26 -2.65 0.92
N SER A 60 -17.42 -2.03 2.09
CA SER A 60 -18.60 -2.30 2.93
C SER A 60 -19.75 -1.46 2.37
N THR A 61 -20.63 -2.13 1.62
CA THR A 61 -21.95 -1.62 1.20
C THR A 61 -22.95 -1.79 2.34
#